data_AF-A0A8S1PZF7-F1
#
_entry.id   AF-A0A8S1PZF7-F1
#
_cell.length_a   1.000
_cell.length_b   1.000
_cell.length_c   1.000
_cell.angle_alpha   90.00
_cell.angle_beta   90.00
_cell.angle_gamma   90.00
#
_symmetry.space_group_name_H-M   'P 1'
#
loop_
_entity.id
_entity.type
_entity.pdbx_description
1 polymer ?
#
loop_
_entity_poly.entity_id
_entity_poly.type
_entity_poly.pdbx_seq_one_letter_code
_entity_poly.pdbx_strand_id
1 'polypeptide(L)'
;MERQLIQTSGQLLLVNFLSSHPNANLTTILDFIVQDGFNEQNNKLFIEYVIQSYQTFWEMLLIINFDETSQNSNYPFIVTEMVKNKPEQIFDFLFQFNQIELDDSMTFLFQTIDRDCLDETNAGYFSKFICSLIKIRGSDLWSYLQINGKYIYEDLIKNININHIADIIYNLIALINNKGNLASNYNQDRICLLNRTIDILLNKYYDSQIVENVSNILIDLLKNVTEQDFKQLILEKICIPNSYFDLILQTKSSLLVDLLIQLLYEIQQFTIVTQQIQPDFEFNYQQFQYIGQRFGSALTMEMNINNFISTYGVSQEILGYTKLKLIEFYYKILQSNNLTLINYFNHQQIFQILIDFIQRFEFNNQLQNYFMEITLFIFCNQNLGFIQQIIIDSNLLGFLYFLNKEYLKQVGSIKKPITKGYQGIVNKLSYFFREINYNDEWNQYIENHQKIFNIENNYLYGIPPGQEQENQQENIMKPQQEEKQEESPEIEMETNLHIQLNKDQVKQAVVFAENNFQDQSNFGEVLGEQILHQIAKKQKMQISKSGSFDINTKFDFSTRFWRRSSFQKDKYHMKRRSLSQEKVKQVEQVEEIKFTQSVIFQRQDQTDITQNIDN
;
A
#
# COMPACT_ATOMS: atom_id res chain seq x y z
N MET A 1 -23.68 -23.58 -33.97
CA MET A 1 -24.90 -22.83 -34.34
C MET A 1 -24.91 -21.42 -33.74
N GLU A 2 -24.51 -21.19 -32.48
CA GLU A 2 -24.39 -19.82 -31.92
C GLU A 2 -23.30 -18.95 -32.60
N ARG A 3 -22.19 -19.53 -33.08
CA ARG A 3 -21.17 -18.80 -33.86
C ARG A 3 -21.65 -18.30 -35.23
N GLN A 4 -22.68 -18.92 -35.83
CA GLN A 4 -23.22 -18.52 -37.15
C GLN A 4 -24.26 -17.40 -37.04
N LEU A 5 -24.94 -17.24 -35.90
CA LEU A 5 -25.95 -16.19 -35.70
C LEU A 5 -25.33 -14.82 -35.39
N ILE A 6 -24.15 -14.78 -34.76
CA ILE A 6 -23.41 -13.54 -34.48
C ILE A 6 -22.80 -12.96 -35.78
N GLN A 7 -22.41 -13.81 -36.74
CA GLN A 7 -21.85 -13.35 -38.01
C GLN A 7 -22.87 -12.62 -38.90
N THR A 8 -24.14 -13.02 -38.86
CA THR A 8 -25.19 -12.44 -39.72
C THR A 8 -25.68 -11.06 -39.27
N SER A 9 -25.67 -10.75 -37.97
CA SER A 9 -26.09 -9.43 -37.47
C SER A 9 -25.00 -8.38 -37.62
N GLY A 10 -23.74 -8.79 -37.49
CA GLY A 10 -22.57 -7.94 -37.67
C GLY A 10 -22.38 -7.50 -39.11
N GLN A 11 -22.30 -8.46 -40.05
CA GLN A 11 -22.15 -8.16 -41.49
C GLN A 11 -23.18 -7.15 -42.01
N LEU A 12 -24.39 -7.11 -41.43
CA LEU A 12 -25.40 -6.12 -41.78
C LEU A 12 -25.01 -4.68 -41.40
N LEU A 13 -24.36 -4.47 -40.25
CA LEU A 13 -23.90 -3.15 -39.78
C LEU A 13 -22.80 -2.60 -40.69
N LEU A 14 -21.77 -3.39 -40.96
CA LEU A 14 -20.70 -3.00 -41.86
C LEU A 14 -21.21 -2.73 -43.28
N VAL A 15 -22.07 -3.60 -43.82
CA VAL A 15 -22.67 -3.41 -45.15
C VAL A 15 -23.53 -2.14 -45.20
N ASN A 16 -24.33 -1.84 -44.18
CA ASN A 16 -25.12 -0.62 -44.12
C ASN A 16 -24.24 0.64 -44.05
N PHE A 17 -23.12 0.58 -43.30
CA PHE A 17 -22.18 1.69 -43.21
C PHE A 17 -21.44 1.91 -44.53
N LEU A 18 -20.88 0.87 -45.14
CA LEU A 18 -20.20 0.97 -46.44
C LEU A 18 -21.16 1.37 -47.57
N SER A 19 -22.44 1.02 -47.47
CA SER A 19 -23.46 1.48 -48.43
C SER A 19 -23.72 2.98 -48.33
N SER A 20 -23.59 3.57 -47.14
CA SER A 20 -23.68 5.02 -46.93
C SER A 20 -22.34 5.74 -47.14
N HIS A 21 -21.21 5.02 -47.08
CA HIS A 21 -19.86 5.54 -47.22
C HIS A 21 -18.99 4.62 -48.12
N PRO A 22 -19.18 4.66 -49.45
CA PRO A 22 -18.57 3.68 -50.37
C PRO A 22 -17.04 3.78 -50.49
N ASN A 23 -16.44 4.89 -50.04
CA ASN A 23 -14.99 5.11 -50.02
C ASN A 23 -14.43 5.11 -48.58
N ALA A 24 -15.13 4.50 -47.62
CA ALA A 24 -14.70 4.49 -46.23
C ALA A 24 -13.38 3.74 -46.06
N ASN A 25 -12.36 4.47 -45.59
CA ASN A 25 -11.14 3.92 -45.01
C ASN A 25 -11.27 3.85 -43.47
N LEU A 26 -10.27 3.27 -42.78
CA LEU A 26 -10.30 3.19 -41.33
C LEU A 26 -10.47 4.56 -40.66
N THR A 27 -9.84 5.60 -41.19
CA THR A 27 -9.98 6.98 -40.66
C THR A 27 -11.42 7.50 -40.73
N THR A 28 -12.17 7.18 -41.79
CA THR A 28 -13.58 7.56 -41.94
C THR A 28 -14.45 6.90 -40.87
N ILE A 29 -14.16 5.64 -40.53
CA ILE A 29 -14.85 4.92 -39.46
C ILE A 29 -14.51 5.53 -38.10
N LEU A 30 -13.24 5.86 -37.87
CA LEU A 30 -12.82 6.51 -36.63
C LEU A 30 -13.45 7.90 -36.46
N ASP A 31 -13.55 8.70 -37.52
CA ASP A 31 -14.24 9.99 -37.49
C ASP A 31 -15.73 9.85 -37.17
N PHE A 32 -16.40 8.86 -37.76
CA PHE A 32 -17.79 8.54 -37.43
C PHE A 32 -17.95 8.17 -35.95
N ILE A 33 -17.06 7.33 -35.43
CA ILE A 33 -17.05 6.91 -34.02
C ILE A 33 -16.83 8.10 -33.08
N VAL A 34 -15.96 9.05 -33.45
CA VAL A 34 -15.74 10.28 -32.65
C VAL A 34 -17.00 11.13 -32.59
N GLN A 35 -17.74 11.22 -33.69
CA GLN A 35 -18.97 12.02 -33.77
C GLN A 35 -20.15 11.36 -33.04
N ASP A 36 -20.32 10.04 -33.19
CA ASP A 36 -21.44 9.27 -32.62
C ASP A 36 -21.19 8.82 -31.17
N GLY A 37 -19.91 8.76 -30.77
CA GLY A 37 -19.47 8.37 -29.43
C GLY A 37 -19.13 6.88 -29.29
N PHE A 38 -18.49 6.53 -28.17
CA PHE A 38 -18.09 5.15 -27.86
C PHE A 38 -19.29 4.33 -27.37
N ASN A 39 -19.88 3.53 -28.25
CA ASN A 39 -20.97 2.61 -27.94
C ASN A 39 -20.70 1.19 -28.47
N GLU A 40 -21.49 0.21 -28.03
CA GLU A 40 -21.29 -1.21 -28.39
C GLU A 40 -21.46 -1.48 -29.89
N GLN A 41 -22.34 -0.74 -30.57
CA GLN A 41 -22.57 -0.88 -32.02
C GLN A 41 -21.37 -0.39 -32.81
N ASN A 42 -20.81 0.75 -32.43
CA ASN A 42 -19.62 1.33 -33.02
C ASN A 42 -18.39 0.46 -32.81
N ASN A 43 -18.25 -0.17 -31.64
CA ASN A 43 -17.17 -1.12 -31.40
C ASN A 43 -17.30 -2.37 -32.29
N LYS A 44 -18.52 -2.91 -32.46
CA LYS A 44 -18.77 -4.04 -33.39
C LYS A 44 -18.43 -3.66 -34.83
N LEU A 45 -18.90 -2.50 -35.30
CA LEU A 45 -18.59 -1.99 -36.64
C LEU A 45 -17.07 -1.86 -36.85
N PHE A 46 -16.35 -1.29 -35.88
CA PHE A 46 -14.89 -1.17 -35.92
C PHE A 46 -14.21 -2.54 -36.03
N ILE A 47 -14.55 -3.48 -35.15
CA ILE A 47 -13.96 -4.83 -35.15
C ILE A 47 -14.18 -5.52 -36.50
N GLU A 48 -15.41 -5.48 -37.01
CA GLU A 48 -15.78 -6.13 -38.28
C GLU A 48 -15.03 -5.55 -39.48
N TYR A 49 -14.83 -4.24 -39.51
CA TYR A 49 -14.04 -3.60 -40.55
C TYR A 49 -12.56 -3.98 -40.48
N VAL A 50 -11.98 -3.92 -39.28
CA VAL A 50 -10.56 -4.22 -39.04
C VAL A 50 -10.23 -5.66 -39.42
N ILE A 51 -11.10 -6.63 -39.10
CA ILE A 51 -10.87 -8.05 -39.43
C ILE A 51 -11.36 -8.45 -40.84
N GLN A 52 -11.82 -7.50 -41.66
CA GLN A 52 -12.31 -7.79 -43.01
C GLN A 52 -11.18 -8.25 -43.95
N SER A 53 -9.98 -7.68 -43.79
CA SER A 53 -8.82 -7.95 -44.64
C SER A 53 -7.51 -7.68 -43.89
N TYR A 54 -6.40 -8.25 -44.37
CA TYR A 54 -5.07 -7.93 -43.83
C TYR A 54 -4.75 -6.43 -43.98
N GLN A 55 -5.14 -5.80 -45.08
CA GLN A 55 -4.87 -4.38 -45.33
C GLN A 55 -5.54 -3.48 -44.27
N THR A 56 -6.82 -3.71 -43.96
CA THR A 56 -7.54 -2.92 -42.95
C THR A 56 -7.03 -3.19 -41.53
N PHE A 57 -6.57 -4.42 -41.26
CA PHE A 57 -5.89 -4.76 -40.02
C PHE A 57 -4.52 -4.07 -39.90
N TRP A 58 -3.74 -4.05 -40.98
CA TRP A 58 -2.45 -3.38 -41.04
C TRP A 58 -2.57 -1.87 -40.85
N GLU A 59 -3.59 -1.24 -41.45
CA GLU A 59 -3.93 0.16 -41.19
C GLU A 59 -4.15 0.44 -39.69
N MET A 60 -4.82 -0.48 -38.98
CA MET A 60 -4.99 -0.36 -37.52
C MET A 60 -3.64 -0.45 -36.79
N LEU A 61 -2.76 -1.39 -37.16
CA LEU A 61 -1.45 -1.52 -36.55
C LEU A 61 -0.56 -0.29 -36.80
N LEU A 62 -0.60 0.28 -38.02
CA LEU A 62 0.11 1.53 -38.36
C LEU A 62 -0.36 2.69 -37.47
N ILE A 63 -1.66 2.78 -37.22
CA ILE A 63 -2.22 3.78 -36.30
C ILE A 63 -1.72 3.55 -34.87
N ILE A 64 -1.73 2.31 -34.37
CA ILE A 64 -1.29 1.98 -33.00
C ILE A 64 0.20 2.28 -32.80
N ASN A 65 1.04 1.90 -33.76
CA ASN A 65 2.48 2.12 -33.72
C ASN A 65 2.88 3.57 -34.01
N PHE A 66 1.92 4.47 -34.23
CA PHE A 66 2.13 5.91 -34.40
C PHE A 66 3.24 6.19 -35.43
N ASP A 67 2.96 5.89 -36.71
CA ASP A 67 3.71 6.49 -37.80
C ASP A 67 3.29 7.98 -37.89
N GLU A 68 4.27 8.89 -37.93
CA GLU A 68 4.08 10.35 -37.97
C GLU A 68 3.20 10.80 -39.15
N THR A 69 2.93 9.90 -40.09
CA THR A 69 2.02 10.09 -41.22
C THR A 69 0.53 10.23 -40.85
N SER A 70 0.14 9.88 -39.61
CA SER A 70 -1.27 9.99 -39.18
C SER A 70 -1.62 11.46 -38.85
N GLN A 71 -2.32 12.13 -39.77
CA GLN A 71 -2.66 13.56 -39.70
C GLN A 71 -3.55 13.98 -38.51
N ASN A 72 -4.01 13.04 -37.67
CA ASN A 72 -4.93 13.30 -36.56
C ASN A 72 -4.45 12.58 -35.28
N SER A 73 -3.99 13.35 -34.29
CA SER A 73 -3.35 12.84 -33.06
C SER A 73 -4.25 11.96 -32.18
N ASN A 74 -5.56 11.90 -32.46
CA ASN A 74 -6.55 11.22 -31.63
C ASN A 74 -6.83 9.77 -32.05
N TYR A 75 -6.47 9.35 -33.27
CA TYR A 75 -6.79 8.00 -33.76
C TYR A 75 -6.18 6.87 -32.92
N PRO A 76 -4.92 6.94 -32.48
CA PRO A 76 -4.32 5.88 -31.68
C PRO A 76 -4.99 5.73 -30.32
N PHE A 77 -5.46 6.83 -29.73
CA PHE A 77 -6.32 6.80 -28.54
C PHE A 77 -7.64 6.06 -28.81
N ILE A 78 -8.35 6.39 -29.89
CA ILE A 78 -9.65 5.81 -30.22
C ILE A 78 -9.52 4.31 -30.48
N VAL A 79 -8.55 3.91 -31.29
CA VAL A 79 -8.27 2.51 -31.61
C VAL A 79 -7.96 1.73 -30.33
N THR A 80 -7.10 2.25 -29.46
CA THR A 80 -6.74 1.55 -28.23
C THR A 80 -7.87 1.50 -27.21
N GLU A 81 -8.77 2.49 -27.15
CA GLU A 81 -9.99 2.39 -26.33
C GLU A 81 -10.99 1.35 -26.90
N MET A 82 -11.07 1.17 -28.21
CA MET A 82 -11.86 0.08 -28.80
C MET A 82 -11.29 -1.29 -28.47
N VAL A 83 -9.97 -1.46 -28.60
CA VAL A 83 -9.27 -2.72 -28.29
C VAL A 83 -9.26 -3.02 -26.78
N LYS A 84 -9.26 -2.01 -25.93
CA LYS A 84 -9.32 -2.17 -24.46
C LYS A 84 -10.56 -2.93 -23.98
N ASN A 85 -11.65 -2.93 -24.76
CA ASN A 85 -12.83 -3.76 -24.51
C ASN A 85 -12.61 -5.24 -24.80
N LYS A 86 -11.35 -5.64 -25.07
CA LYS A 86 -10.92 -7.02 -25.22
C LYS A 86 -11.64 -7.78 -26.34
N PRO A 87 -11.60 -7.31 -27.60
CA PRO A 87 -12.21 -8.02 -28.70
C PRO A 87 -11.34 -9.23 -29.09
N GLU A 88 -11.75 -10.42 -28.66
CA GLU A 88 -11.07 -11.69 -28.96
C GLU A 88 -10.83 -11.86 -30.47
N GLN A 89 -11.76 -11.40 -31.32
CA GLN A 89 -11.64 -11.52 -32.78
C GLN A 89 -10.42 -10.79 -33.35
N ILE A 90 -10.05 -9.62 -32.80
CA ILE A 90 -8.89 -8.86 -33.28
C ILE A 90 -7.60 -9.63 -33.00
N PHE A 91 -7.48 -10.23 -31.81
CA PHE A 91 -6.28 -10.99 -31.46
C PHE A 91 -6.24 -12.38 -32.12
N ASP A 92 -7.40 -13.00 -32.33
CA ASP A 92 -7.51 -14.20 -33.17
C ASP A 92 -6.97 -13.93 -34.58
N PHE A 93 -7.37 -12.79 -35.16
CA PHE A 93 -6.88 -12.34 -36.45
C PHE A 93 -5.36 -12.09 -36.42
N LEU A 94 -4.85 -11.36 -35.42
CA LEU A 94 -3.41 -11.09 -35.24
C LEU A 94 -2.57 -12.38 -35.31
N PHE A 95 -2.95 -13.43 -34.54
CA PHE A 95 -2.19 -14.68 -34.53
C PHE A 95 -2.39 -15.55 -35.77
N GLN A 96 -3.54 -15.47 -36.45
CA GLN A 96 -3.78 -16.19 -37.70
C GLN A 96 -2.87 -15.67 -38.81
N PHE A 97 -2.75 -14.35 -38.98
CA PHE A 97 -1.93 -13.76 -40.04
C PHE A 97 -0.44 -13.81 -39.75
N ASN A 98 -0.04 -13.80 -38.47
CA ASN A 98 1.37 -13.94 -38.11
C ASN A 98 2.00 -15.28 -38.54
N GLN A 99 1.18 -16.27 -38.91
CA GLN A 99 1.63 -17.58 -39.40
C GLN A 99 1.69 -17.66 -40.94
N ILE A 100 1.17 -16.67 -41.66
CA ILE A 100 0.86 -16.78 -43.10
C ILE A 100 1.72 -15.84 -43.97
N GLU A 101 2.04 -14.62 -43.51
CA GLU A 101 2.69 -13.59 -44.34
C GLU A 101 4.15 -13.29 -43.94
N LEU A 102 4.91 -12.70 -44.88
CA LEU A 102 6.33 -12.34 -44.76
C LEU A 102 6.60 -11.20 -43.76
N ASP A 103 5.59 -10.38 -43.45
CA ASP A 103 5.67 -9.26 -42.52
C ASP A 103 5.09 -9.69 -41.15
N ASP A 104 5.99 -9.99 -40.21
CA ASP A 104 5.66 -10.41 -38.84
C ASP A 104 4.97 -9.26 -38.09
N SER A 105 3.63 -9.30 -38.05
CA SER A 105 2.76 -8.28 -37.46
C SER A 105 3.02 -8.11 -35.96
N MET A 106 3.44 -9.19 -35.28
CA MET A 106 3.86 -9.12 -33.89
C MET A 106 5.20 -8.40 -33.75
N THR A 107 6.18 -8.70 -34.61
CA THR A 107 7.45 -7.97 -34.64
C THR A 107 7.21 -6.49 -34.90
N PHE A 108 6.35 -6.14 -35.89
CA PHE A 108 5.99 -4.75 -36.17
C PHE A 108 5.42 -4.06 -34.92
N LEU A 109 4.47 -4.67 -34.23
CA LEU A 109 3.89 -4.12 -32.99
C LEU A 109 4.96 -3.82 -31.93
N PHE A 110 5.94 -4.71 -31.76
CA PHE A 110 7.03 -4.52 -30.80
C PHE A 110 8.11 -3.53 -31.24
N GLN A 111 8.19 -3.12 -32.51
CA GLN A 111 9.08 -2.03 -32.93
C GLN A 111 8.79 -0.70 -32.22
N THR A 112 7.59 -0.53 -31.66
CA THR A 112 7.26 0.66 -30.86
C THR A 112 8.21 0.85 -29.67
N ILE A 113 8.66 -0.23 -29.04
CA ILE A 113 9.55 -0.16 -27.85
C ILE A 113 11.04 -0.18 -28.18
N ASP A 114 11.41 -0.50 -29.42
CA ASP A 114 12.80 -0.44 -29.92
C ASP A 114 13.28 1.02 -30.11
N ARG A 115 12.36 2.00 -30.07
CA ARG A 115 12.68 3.42 -30.23
C ARG A 115 13.61 3.91 -29.11
N ASP A 116 14.62 4.70 -29.47
CA ASP A 116 15.56 5.29 -28.50
C ASP A 116 14.93 6.32 -27.57
N CYS A 117 13.84 6.97 -28.01
CA CYS A 117 13.06 7.91 -27.23
C CYS A 117 11.59 7.55 -27.34
N LEU A 118 11.14 6.59 -26.52
CA LEU A 118 9.73 6.25 -26.40
C LEU A 118 9.04 7.30 -25.52
N ASP A 119 8.08 8.03 -26.08
CA ASP A 119 7.26 8.97 -25.31
C ASP A 119 6.16 8.24 -24.52
N GLU A 120 5.72 8.86 -23.41
CA GLU A 120 4.71 8.29 -22.52
C GLU A 120 3.36 8.05 -23.22
N THR A 121 3.02 8.87 -24.22
CA THR A 121 1.71 8.77 -24.90
C THR A 121 1.66 7.53 -25.78
N ASN A 122 2.69 7.32 -26.60
CA ASN A 122 2.85 6.12 -27.43
C ASN A 122 3.02 4.86 -26.58
N ALA A 123 3.80 4.93 -25.50
CA ALA A 123 3.88 3.84 -24.53
C ALA A 123 2.50 3.50 -23.93
N GLY A 124 1.67 4.52 -23.66
CA GLY A 124 0.31 4.34 -23.17
C GLY A 124 -0.60 3.63 -24.17
N TYR A 125 -0.57 4.00 -25.45
CA TYR A 125 -1.33 3.33 -26.50
C TYR A 125 -0.87 1.88 -26.68
N PHE A 126 0.43 1.67 -26.79
CA PHE A 126 1.04 0.34 -26.88
C PHE A 126 0.66 -0.54 -25.69
N SER A 127 0.79 -0.03 -24.46
CA SER A 127 0.46 -0.77 -23.24
C SER A 127 -1.01 -1.15 -23.15
N LYS A 128 -1.94 -0.26 -23.54
CA LYS A 128 -3.37 -0.61 -23.61
C LYS A 128 -3.62 -1.80 -24.53
N PHE A 129 -3.01 -1.80 -25.73
CA PHE A 129 -3.15 -2.90 -26.68
C PHE A 129 -2.54 -4.20 -26.14
N ILE A 130 -1.27 -4.15 -25.71
CA ILE A 130 -0.52 -5.32 -25.22
C ILE A 130 -1.13 -5.90 -23.95
N CYS A 131 -1.52 -5.09 -22.97
CA CYS A 131 -2.17 -5.59 -21.76
C CYS A 131 -3.54 -6.23 -22.07
N SER A 132 -4.23 -5.77 -23.11
CA SER A 132 -5.48 -6.38 -23.58
C SER A 132 -5.19 -7.72 -24.27
N LEU A 133 -4.15 -7.78 -25.09
CA LEU A 133 -3.65 -9.02 -25.72
C LEU A 133 -3.24 -10.06 -24.66
N ILE A 134 -2.45 -9.68 -23.65
CA ILE A 134 -2.03 -10.56 -22.55
C ILE A 134 -3.25 -11.18 -21.84
N LYS A 135 -4.29 -10.37 -21.60
CA LYS A 135 -5.49 -10.82 -20.89
C LYS A 135 -6.34 -11.82 -21.68
N ILE A 136 -6.30 -11.81 -23.00
CA ILE A 136 -7.11 -12.71 -23.85
C ILE A 136 -6.31 -13.89 -24.37
N ARG A 137 -5.12 -13.62 -24.94
CA ARG A 137 -4.27 -14.57 -25.66
C ARG A 137 -2.86 -14.62 -25.07
N GLY A 138 -2.73 -14.46 -23.75
CA GLY A 138 -1.44 -14.40 -23.06
C GLY A 138 -0.56 -15.63 -23.26
N SER A 139 -1.13 -16.84 -23.33
CA SER A 139 -0.38 -18.07 -23.60
C SER A 139 0.25 -18.06 -25.01
N ASP A 140 -0.49 -17.61 -26.02
CA ASP A 140 0.02 -17.52 -27.39
C ASP A 140 1.08 -16.42 -27.53
N LEU A 141 0.90 -15.32 -26.80
CA LEU A 141 1.92 -14.28 -26.71
C LEU A 141 3.21 -14.82 -26.09
N TRP A 142 3.14 -15.60 -25.01
CA TRP A 142 4.33 -16.23 -24.44
C TRP A 142 4.99 -17.24 -25.40
N SER A 143 4.20 -18.06 -26.11
CA SER A 143 4.74 -18.93 -27.17
C SER A 143 5.52 -18.13 -28.21
N TYR A 144 4.99 -16.99 -28.65
CA TYR A 144 5.69 -16.09 -29.58
C TYR A 144 6.98 -15.52 -28.97
N LEU A 145 6.91 -15.03 -27.72
CA LEU A 145 8.08 -14.44 -27.04
C LEU A 145 9.17 -15.46 -26.70
N GLN A 146 8.86 -16.74 -26.49
CA GLN A 146 9.89 -17.78 -26.33
C GLN A 146 10.75 -17.94 -27.59
N ILE A 147 10.16 -17.78 -28.77
CA ILE A 147 10.85 -17.97 -30.05
C ILE A 147 11.55 -16.66 -30.48
N ASN A 148 10.86 -15.52 -30.36
CA ASN A 148 11.28 -14.24 -30.93
C ASN A 148 11.59 -13.16 -29.88
N GLY A 149 11.38 -13.42 -28.59
CA GLY A 149 11.30 -12.39 -27.56
C GLY A 149 12.63 -11.89 -26.98
N LYS A 150 13.79 -12.42 -27.39
CA LYS A 150 15.08 -12.03 -26.79
C LYS A 150 15.28 -10.51 -26.77
N TYR A 151 15.11 -9.86 -27.93
CA TYR A 151 15.24 -8.41 -28.08
C TYR A 151 14.07 -7.66 -27.43
N ILE A 152 12.85 -8.19 -27.55
CA ILE A 152 11.66 -7.61 -26.91
C ILE A 152 11.84 -7.49 -25.39
N TYR A 153 12.41 -8.51 -24.72
CA TYR A 153 12.69 -8.42 -23.29
C TYR A 153 13.78 -7.38 -22.97
N GLU A 154 14.78 -7.21 -23.85
CA GLU A 154 15.79 -6.16 -23.71
C GLU A 154 15.16 -4.77 -23.81
N ASP A 155 14.27 -4.55 -24.77
CA ASP A 155 13.58 -3.27 -24.97
C ASP A 155 12.57 -2.96 -23.87
N LEU A 156 11.84 -3.97 -23.37
CA LEU A 156 10.96 -3.79 -22.21
C LEU A 156 11.76 -3.37 -20.96
N ILE A 157 12.89 -4.01 -20.70
CA ILE A 157 13.75 -3.66 -19.55
C ILE A 157 14.47 -2.32 -19.78
N LYS A 158 14.88 -2.00 -21.01
CA LYS A 158 15.46 -0.69 -21.39
C LYS A 158 14.51 0.46 -21.03
N ASN A 159 13.21 0.28 -21.28
CA ASN A 159 12.17 1.29 -21.11
C ASN A 159 11.34 1.14 -19.82
N ILE A 160 11.81 0.37 -18.82
CA ILE A 160 11.06 0.11 -17.58
C ILE A 160 10.85 1.37 -16.72
N ASN A 161 11.59 2.44 -16.98
CA ASN A 161 11.36 3.76 -16.37
C ASN A 161 10.03 4.39 -16.80
N ILE A 162 9.40 3.91 -17.88
CA ILE A 162 8.06 4.34 -18.30
C ILE A 162 7.01 3.44 -17.64
N ASN A 163 6.11 4.02 -16.83
CA ASN A 163 5.11 3.28 -16.07
C ASN A 163 4.23 2.34 -16.95
N HIS A 164 3.85 2.79 -18.14
CA HIS A 164 3.09 1.98 -19.09
C HIS A 164 3.83 0.70 -19.55
N ILE A 165 5.16 0.72 -19.60
CA ILE A 165 5.97 -0.46 -19.92
C ILE A 165 6.10 -1.35 -18.68
N ALA A 166 6.25 -0.75 -17.49
CA ALA A 166 6.21 -1.48 -16.23
C ALA A 166 4.91 -2.28 -16.06
N ASP A 167 3.76 -1.72 -16.44
CA ASP A 167 2.47 -2.40 -16.48
C ASP A 167 2.50 -3.66 -17.37
N ILE A 168 3.13 -3.58 -18.55
CA ILE A 168 3.25 -4.73 -19.46
C ILE A 168 4.08 -5.83 -18.80
N ILE A 169 5.23 -5.48 -18.21
CA ILE A 169 6.11 -6.43 -17.52
C ILE A 169 5.36 -7.11 -16.37
N TYR A 170 4.64 -6.34 -15.55
CA TYR A 170 3.79 -6.89 -14.50
C TYR A 170 2.77 -7.87 -15.07
N ASN A 171 1.99 -7.50 -16.09
CA ASN A 171 0.95 -8.37 -16.65
C ASN A 171 1.52 -9.63 -17.30
N LEU A 172 2.72 -9.57 -17.89
CA LEU A 172 3.42 -10.75 -18.41
C LEU A 172 3.82 -11.70 -17.28
N ILE A 173 4.45 -11.19 -16.20
CA ILE A 173 4.86 -12.02 -15.06
C ILE A 173 3.64 -12.55 -14.30
N ALA A 174 2.62 -11.72 -14.08
CA ALA A 174 1.41 -12.05 -13.32
C ALA A 174 0.38 -12.86 -14.12
N LEU A 175 0.68 -13.23 -15.37
CA LEU A 175 -0.25 -13.95 -16.24
C LEU A 175 -0.83 -15.17 -15.53
N ILE A 176 -2.16 -15.25 -15.49
CA ILE A 176 -2.87 -16.43 -15.00
C ILE A 176 -3.18 -17.30 -16.21
N ASN A 177 -2.77 -18.57 -16.17
CA ASN A 177 -2.99 -19.53 -17.25
C ASN A 177 -4.47 -19.92 -17.34
N ASN A 178 -5.32 -19.02 -17.85
CA ASN A 178 -6.76 -19.20 -17.77
C ASN A 178 -7.36 -19.92 -18.97
N LYS A 179 -6.79 -19.82 -20.18
CA LYS A 179 -7.29 -20.50 -21.40
C LYS A 179 -6.17 -20.67 -22.43
N GLY A 180 -5.90 -21.90 -22.88
CA GLY A 180 -5.02 -22.21 -24.01
C GLY A 180 -3.84 -23.10 -23.63
N ASN A 181 -3.88 -24.34 -24.13
CA ASN A 181 -2.90 -25.42 -24.01
C ASN A 181 -2.40 -25.74 -22.59
N LEU A 182 -2.91 -26.84 -22.03
CA LEU A 182 -2.45 -27.52 -20.81
C LEU A 182 -0.96 -27.92 -20.81
N ALA A 183 -0.22 -27.70 -21.90
CA ALA A 183 1.11 -28.27 -22.14
C ALA A 183 2.29 -27.30 -21.92
N SER A 184 2.09 -25.98 -21.91
CA SER A 184 3.18 -25.00 -21.86
C SER A 184 3.15 -24.19 -20.56
N ASN A 185 3.89 -24.64 -19.55
CA ASN A 185 4.10 -23.88 -18.33
C ASN A 185 5.22 -22.83 -18.56
N TYR A 186 4.85 -21.56 -18.69
CA TYR A 186 5.78 -20.43 -18.90
C TYR A 186 6.44 -19.92 -17.61
N ASN A 187 6.32 -20.62 -16.48
CA ASN A 187 6.86 -20.16 -15.20
C ASN A 187 8.35 -19.85 -15.25
N GLN A 188 9.15 -20.60 -16.01
CA GLN A 188 10.59 -20.34 -16.14
C GLN A 188 10.86 -19.00 -16.83
N ASP A 189 10.17 -18.69 -17.92
CA ASP A 189 10.34 -17.43 -18.64
C ASP A 189 9.82 -16.23 -17.83
N ARG A 190 8.69 -16.41 -17.13
CA ARG A 190 8.14 -15.42 -16.19
C ARG A 190 9.15 -15.11 -15.07
N ILE A 191 9.79 -16.14 -14.50
CA ILE A 191 10.85 -15.97 -13.50
C ILE A 191 12.11 -15.34 -14.10
N CYS A 192 12.47 -15.65 -15.35
CA CYS A 192 13.58 -15.01 -16.04
C CYS A 192 13.35 -13.49 -16.18
N LEU A 193 12.15 -13.09 -16.61
CA LEU A 193 11.77 -11.67 -16.72
C LEU A 193 11.75 -10.99 -15.33
N LEU A 194 11.27 -11.68 -14.30
CA LEU A 194 11.32 -11.20 -12.92
C LEU A 194 12.75 -10.95 -12.44
N ASN A 195 13.67 -11.89 -12.67
CA ASN A 195 15.07 -11.71 -12.28
C ASN A 195 15.69 -10.50 -12.96
N ARG A 196 15.45 -10.31 -14.26
CA ARG A 196 15.92 -9.12 -14.99
C ARG A 196 15.34 -7.82 -14.43
N THR A 197 14.08 -7.87 -13.99
CA THR A 197 13.40 -6.74 -13.33
C THR A 197 14.02 -6.43 -11.95
N ILE A 198 14.42 -7.44 -11.18
CA ILE A 198 15.14 -7.24 -9.93
C ILE A 198 16.55 -6.71 -10.20
N ASP A 199 17.25 -7.28 -11.17
CA ASP A 199 18.62 -6.89 -11.53
C ASP A 199 18.68 -5.43 -11.98
N ILE A 200 17.70 -4.94 -12.75
CA ILE A 200 17.69 -3.54 -13.18
C ILE A 200 17.48 -2.59 -11.99
N LEU A 201 16.64 -2.96 -11.01
CA LEU A 201 16.49 -2.19 -9.77
C LEU A 201 17.80 -2.14 -8.98
N LEU A 202 18.48 -3.28 -8.82
CA LEU A 202 19.74 -3.36 -8.06
C LEU A 202 20.89 -2.60 -8.75
N ASN A 203 20.89 -2.50 -10.08
CA ASN A 203 21.99 -1.86 -10.83
C ASN A 203 21.71 -0.41 -11.24
N LYS A 204 20.44 -0.01 -11.38
CA LYS A 204 20.04 1.35 -11.82
C LYS A 204 19.19 2.10 -10.79
N TYR A 205 19.41 1.84 -9.50
CA TYR A 205 18.68 2.49 -8.40
C TYR A 205 18.82 4.03 -8.35
N TYR A 206 19.78 4.61 -9.05
CA TYR A 206 19.94 6.06 -9.16
C TYR A 206 18.80 6.73 -9.95
N ASP A 207 18.05 5.97 -10.75
CA ASP A 207 16.86 6.44 -11.45
C ASP A 207 15.61 6.21 -10.59
N SER A 208 14.99 7.31 -10.13
CA SER A 208 13.82 7.25 -9.26
C SER A 208 12.61 6.59 -9.91
N GLN A 209 12.45 6.73 -11.23
CA GLN A 209 11.33 6.12 -11.96
C GLN A 209 11.48 4.61 -12.04
N ILE A 210 12.71 4.12 -12.23
CA ILE A 210 12.99 2.67 -12.17
C ILE A 210 12.68 2.15 -10.76
N VAL A 211 13.13 2.84 -9.71
CA VAL A 211 12.87 2.44 -8.33
C VAL A 211 11.36 2.36 -8.05
N GLU A 212 10.59 3.37 -8.47
CA GLU A 212 9.14 3.41 -8.28
C GLU A 212 8.44 2.28 -9.05
N ASN A 213 8.66 2.19 -10.36
CA ASN A 213 8.01 1.21 -11.22
C ASN A 213 8.33 -0.22 -10.80
N VAL A 214 9.61 -0.53 -10.55
CA VAL A 214 9.98 -1.89 -10.13
C VAL A 214 9.44 -2.21 -8.74
N SER A 215 9.48 -1.28 -7.79
CA SER A 215 8.90 -1.52 -6.46
C SER A 215 7.41 -1.84 -6.56
N ASN A 216 6.66 -1.10 -7.39
CA ASN A 216 5.24 -1.36 -7.62
C ASN A 216 5.00 -2.73 -8.25
N ILE A 217 5.77 -3.11 -9.29
CA ILE A 217 5.70 -4.46 -9.89
C ILE A 217 5.88 -5.53 -8.81
N LEU A 218 6.94 -5.43 -7.99
CA LEU A 218 7.25 -6.45 -6.98
C LEU A 218 6.18 -6.52 -5.88
N ILE A 219 5.67 -5.38 -5.42
CA ILE A 219 4.58 -5.31 -4.45
C ILE A 219 3.31 -5.95 -5.01
N ASP A 220 2.94 -5.61 -6.24
CA ASP A 220 1.72 -6.12 -6.88
C ASP A 220 1.83 -7.61 -7.19
N LEU A 221 3.01 -8.11 -7.56
CA LEU A 221 3.24 -9.55 -7.72
C LEU A 221 3.03 -10.30 -6.41
N LEU A 222 3.57 -9.78 -5.30
CA LEU A 222 3.37 -10.38 -3.97
C LEU A 222 1.89 -10.41 -3.57
N LYS A 223 1.15 -9.32 -3.84
CA LYS A 223 -0.26 -9.17 -3.46
C LYS A 223 -1.24 -9.95 -4.36
N ASN A 224 -1.06 -9.87 -5.67
CA ASN A 224 -2.11 -10.19 -6.63
C ASN A 224 -1.95 -11.56 -7.30
N VAL A 225 -0.75 -12.16 -7.27
CA VAL A 225 -0.55 -13.51 -7.81
C VAL A 225 -1.23 -14.53 -6.89
N THR A 226 -2.16 -15.31 -7.44
CA THR A 226 -3.00 -16.26 -6.69
C THR A 226 -2.55 -17.72 -6.85
N GLU A 227 -1.84 -18.05 -7.93
CA GLU A 227 -1.27 -19.38 -8.20
C GLU A 227 -0.21 -19.71 -7.15
N GLN A 228 -0.51 -20.58 -6.17
CA GLN A 228 0.36 -20.85 -5.02
C GLN A 228 1.76 -21.35 -5.41
N ASP A 229 1.83 -22.31 -6.34
CA ASP A 229 3.11 -22.87 -6.81
C ASP A 229 4.00 -21.80 -7.44
N PHE A 230 3.40 -20.90 -8.23
CA PHE A 230 4.13 -19.80 -8.85
C PHE A 230 4.47 -18.71 -7.83
N LYS A 231 3.58 -18.42 -6.88
CA LYS A 231 3.83 -17.47 -5.79
C LYS A 231 5.02 -17.89 -4.93
N GLN A 232 5.20 -19.19 -4.68
CA GLN A 232 6.40 -19.70 -4.02
C GLN A 232 7.67 -19.39 -4.84
N LEU A 233 7.66 -19.66 -6.16
CA LEU A 233 8.79 -19.35 -7.03
C LEU A 233 9.11 -17.84 -7.05
N ILE A 234 8.10 -16.97 -7.06
CA ILE A 234 8.27 -15.52 -6.93
C ILE A 234 8.94 -15.19 -5.59
N LEU A 235 8.42 -15.73 -4.48
CA LEU A 235 8.93 -15.44 -3.14
C LEU A 235 10.40 -15.82 -3.01
N GLU A 236 10.80 -16.98 -3.56
CA GLU A 236 12.19 -17.42 -3.59
C GLU A 236 13.14 -16.45 -4.31
N LYS A 237 12.65 -15.71 -5.32
CA LYS A 237 13.44 -14.70 -6.05
C LYS A 237 13.41 -13.33 -5.40
N ILE A 238 12.26 -12.89 -4.92
CA ILE A 238 12.09 -11.56 -4.32
C ILE A 238 12.68 -11.51 -2.90
N CYS A 239 12.86 -12.64 -2.20
CA CYS A 239 13.34 -12.68 -0.82
C CYS A 239 14.84 -12.36 -0.66
N ILE A 240 15.19 -11.10 -0.94
CA ILE A 240 16.50 -10.47 -0.73
C ILE A 240 16.38 -9.18 0.09
N PRO A 241 15.74 -9.22 1.29
CA PRO A 241 15.42 -8.03 2.09
C PRO A 241 16.63 -7.13 2.38
N ASN A 242 17.84 -7.67 2.50
CA ASN A 242 19.05 -6.85 2.74
C ASN A 242 19.36 -5.92 1.58
N SER A 243 19.25 -6.41 0.35
CA SER A 243 19.49 -5.61 -0.84
C SER A 243 18.48 -4.46 -0.94
N TYR A 244 17.20 -4.72 -0.67
CA TYR A 244 16.18 -3.66 -0.64
C TYR A 244 16.43 -2.66 0.48
N PHE A 245 16.91 -3.10 1.63
CA PHE A 245 17.28 -2.21 2.73
C PHE A 245 18.45 -1.30 2.40
N ASP A 246 19.50 -1.81 1.75
CA ASP A 246 20.59 -0.98 1.25
C ASP A 246 20.10 0.04 0.22
N LEU A 247 19.19 -0.35 -0.68
CA LEU A 247 18.56 0.58 -1.61
C LEU A 247 17.71 1.64 -0.89
N ILE A 248 17.02 1.33 0.21
CA ILE A 248 16.31 2.33 1.02
C ILE A 248 17.29 3.36 1.57
N LEU A 249 18.47 2.94 2.07
CA LEU A 249 19.47 3.86 2.60
C LEU A 249 20.05 4.78 1.52
N GLN A 250 20.15 4.29 0.28
CA GLN A 250 20.71 5.06 -0.84
C GLN A 250 19.68 5.99 -1.50
N THR A 251 18.50 5.45 -1.81
CA THR A 251 17.45 6.14 -2.58
C THR A 251 16.47 6.90 -1.69
N LYS A 252 16.37 6.52 -0.42
CA LYS A 252 15.38 7.04 0.55
C LYS A 252 13.94 6.82 0.08
N SER A 253 13.69 5.84 -0.79
CA SER A 253 12.35 5.54 -1.31
C SER A 253 11.48 4.88 -0.25
N SER A 254 10.28 5.44 -0.04
CA SER A 254 9.26 4.84 0.83
C SER A 254 8.66 3.56 0.22
N LEU A 255 8.60 3.44 -1.11
CA LEU A 255 8.04 2.28 -1.79
C LEU A 255 8.88 1.02 -1.55
N LEU A 256 10.20 1.16 -1.43
CA LEU A 256 11.06 0.03 -1.06
C LEU A 256 10.80 -0.43 0.40
N VAL A 257 10.41 0.49 1.29
CA VAL A 257 9.99 0.12 2.65
C VAL A 257 8.65 -0.61 2.60
N ASP A 258 7.70 -0.15 1.77
CA ASP A 258 6.44 -0.86 1.53
C ASP A 258 6.66 -2.26 0.93
N LEU A 259 7.66 -2.41 0.06
CA LEU A 259 8.09 -3.72 -0.45
C LEU A 259 8.60 -4.62 0.67
N LEU A 260 9.43 -4.11 1.61
CA LEU A 260 9.87 -4.89 2.77
C LEU A 260 8.70 -5.29 3.68
N ILE A 261 7.73 -4.39 3.90
CA ILE A 261 6.52 -4.68 4.67
C ILE A 261 5.72 -5.79 4.00
N GLN A 262 5.48 -5.69 2.69
CA GLN A 262 4.73 -6.69 1.93
C GLN A 262 5.47 -8.03 1.90
N LEU A 263 6.79 -8.01 1.71
CA LEU A 263 7.62 -9.21 1.72
C LEU A 263 7.55 -9.91 3.08
N LEU A 264 7.65 -9.16 4.18
CA LEU A 264 7.50 -9.71 5.53
C LEU A 264 6.13 -10.37 5.73
N TYR A 265 5.05 -9.72 5.25
CA TYR A 265 3.71 -10.28 5.32
C TYR A 265 3.60 -11.60 4.55
N GLU A 266 4.10 -11.65 3.31
CA GLU A 266 4.03 -12.87 2.48
C GLU A 266 4.90 -14.00 3.03
N ILE A 267 6.09 -13.70 3.58
CA ILE A 267 6.92 -14.69 4.27
C ILE A 267 6.15 -15.32 5.45
N GLN A 268 5.42 -14.51 6.23
CA GLN A 268 4.61 -15.02 7.33
C GLN A 268 3.46 -15.90 6.84
N GLN A 269 2.73 -15.48 5.80
CA GLN A 269 1.66 -16.30 5.23
C GLN A 269 2.20 -17.63 4.70
N PHE A 270 3.32 -17.58 3.96
CA PHE A 270 4.00 -18.78 3.46
C PHE A 270 4.45 -19.71 4.59
N THR A 271 5.01 -19.16 5.68
CA THR A 271 5.42 -19.93 6.84
C THR A 271 4.23 -20.64 7.49
N ILE A 272 3.11 -19.93 7.69
CA ILE A 272 1.88 -20.49 8.28
C ILE A 272 1.34 -21.64 7.43
N VAL A 273 1.26 -21.45 6.10
CA VAL A 273 0.77 -22.49 5.18
C VAL A 273 1.71 -23.69 5.18
N THR A 274 3.03 -23.47 5.14
CA THR A 274 4.01 -24.54 5.13
C THR A 274 3.99 -25.33 6.45
N GLN A 275 3.82 -24.66 7.59
CA GLN A 275 3.69 -25.31 8.90
C GLN A 275 2.46 -26.22 9.03
N GLN A 276 1.40 -25.98 8.27
CA GLN A 276 0.25 -26.89 8.22
C GLN A 276 0.60 -28.24 7.58
N ILE A 277 1.58 -28.25 6.68
CA ILE A 277 2.04 -29.45 5.96
C ILE A 277 3.25 -30.06 6.67
N GLN A 278 4.18 -29.22 7.14
CA GLN A 278 5.42 -29.55 7.80
C GLN A 278 5.50 -28.78 9.13
N PRO A 279 5.00 -29.34 10.25
CA PRO A 279 4.92 -28.64 11.53
C PRO A 279 6.24 -28.07 12.05
N ASP A 280 7.36 -28.71 11.71
CA ASP A 280 8.70 -28.31 12.13
C ASP A 280 9.36 -27.29 11.17
N PHE A 281 8.63 -26.79 10.16
CA PHE A 281 9.15 -25.79 9.23
C PHE A 281 9.40 -24.46 9.96
N GLU A 282 10.64 -23.99 9.89
CA GLU A 282 11.05 -22.67 10.36
C GLU A 282 11.65 -21.87 9.20
N PHE A 283 11.11 -20.68 8.96
CA PHE A 283 11.65 -19.77 7.96
C PHE A 283 12.93 -19.12 8.49
N ASN A 284 14.00 -19.10 7.67
CA ASN A 284 15.25 -18.48 8.05
C ASN A 284 15.18 -16.94 7.91
N TYR A 285 15.03 -16.24 9.03
CA TYR A 285 15.02 -14.77 9.09
C TYR A 285 16.42 -14.13 9.14
N GLN A 286 17.52 -14.87 9.02
CA GLN A 286 18.89 -14.37 9.19
C GLN A 286 19.21 -13.14 8.34
N GLN A 287 18.64 -13.00 7.14
CA GLN A 287 18.87 -11.80 6.33
C GLN A 287 18.41 -10.54 7.09
N PHE A 288 17.26 -10.56 7.77
CA PHE A 288 16.77 -9.43 8.57
C PHE A 288 17.67 -9.03 9.74
N GLN A 289 18.64 -9.86 10.14
CA GLN A 289 19.63 -9.49 11.16
C GLN A 289 20.42 -8.24 10.75
N TYR A 290 20.82 -8.17 9.48
CA TYR A 290 21.54 -7.02 8.93
C TYR A 290 20.70 -5.74 9.00
N ILE A 291 19.41 -5.87 8.69
CA ILE A 291 18.44 -4.78 8.78
C ILE A 291 18.34 -4.31 10.24
N GLY A 292 18.10 -5.24 11.18
CA GLY A 292 17.95 -4.93 12.60
C GLY A 292 19.16 -4.20 13.19
N GLN A 293 20.37 -4.57 12.81
CA GLN A 293 21.62 -3.94 13.26
C GLN A 293 21.78 -2.49 12.76
N ARG A 294 21.28 -2.19 11.56
CA ARG A 294 21.41 -0.86 10.92
C ARG A 294 20.14 -0.01 11.02
N PHE A 295 19.09 -0.54 11.63
CA PHE A 295 17.78 0.08 11.65
C PHE A 295 17.75 1.43 12.36
N GLY A 296 18.47 1.57 13.48
CA GLY A 296 18.60 2.86 14.18
C GLY A 296 19.20 3.95 13.28
N SER A 297 20.24 3.61 12.50
CA SER A 297 20.85 4.52 11.52
C SER A 297 19.90 4.86 10.36
N ALA A 298 19.06 3.91 9.93
CA ALA A 298 18.06 4.16 8.89
C ALA A 298 16.98 5.14 9.37
N LEU A 299 16.54 5.05 10.62
CA LEU A 299 15.62 6.02 11.21
C LEU A 299 16.23 7.42 11.26
N THR A 300 17.51 7.54 11.58
CA THR A 300 18.18 8.85 11.70
C THR A 300 18.76 9.40 10.39
N MET A 301 18.60 8.70 9.27
CA MET A 301 19.15 9.13 7.97
C MET A 301 18.67 10.52 7.56
N GLU A 302 19.54 11.31 6.94
CA GLU A 302 19.17 12.65 6.45
C GLU A 302 18.29 12.54 5.20
N MET A 303 17.13 13.20 5.18
CA MET A 303 16.18 13.06 4.07
C MET A 303 16.39 14.08 2.93
N ASN A 304 17.27 15.08 3.10
CA ASN A 304 17.44 16.21 2.17
C ASN A 304 16.12 16.90 1.81
N ILE A 305 15.19 16.99 2.77
CA ILE A 305 13.89 17.65 2.58
C ILE A 305 14.01 19.08 3.10
N ASN A 306 13.56 20.05 2.29
CA ASN A 306 13.53 21.45 2.71
C ASN A 306 12.51 21.66 3.82
N ASN A 307 12.86 22.48 4.81
CA ASN A 307 11.92 22.93 5.82
C ASN A 307 10.75 23.68 5.15
N PHE A 308 9.56 23.51 5.70
CA PHE A 308 8.38 24.27 5.27
C PHE A 308 8.01 25.31 6.33
N ILE A 309 7.44 26.42 5.88
CA ILE A 309 6.87 27.41 6.80
C ILE A 309 5.45 26.94 7.11
N SER A 310 5.20 26.59 8.36
CA SER A 310 3.86 26.23 8.82
C SER A 310 2.88 27.39 8.64
N THR A 311 1.58 27.11 8.69
CA THR A 311 0.51 28.12 8.70
C THR A 311 0.64 29.13 9.85
N TYR A 312 1.43 28.79 10.86
CA TYR A 312 1.76 29.63 12.01
C TYR A 312 3.03 30.48 11.81
N GLY A 313 3.66 30.43 10.64
CA GLY A 313 4.86 31.22 10.31
C GLY A 313 6.17 30.64 10.86
N VAL A 314 6.16 29.42 11.40
CA VAL A 314 7.36 28.75 11.94
C VAL A 314 7.93 27.79 10.90
N SER A 315 9.22 27.90 10.62
CA SER A 315 9.97 26.90 9.83
C SER A 315 9.99 25.58 10.59
N GLN A 316 9.37 24.55 10.02
CA GLN A 316 9.32 23.21 10.57
C GLN A 316 10.08 22.23 9.68
N GLU A 317 10.86 21.38 10.32
CA GLU A 317 11.51 20.25 9.67
C GLU A 317 10.50 19.13 9.42
N ILE A 318 10.66 18.43 8.29
CA ILE A 318 9.80 17.33 7.88
C ILE A 318 10.49 16.01 8.21
N LEU A 319 9.81 15.15 8.97
CA LEU A 319 10.30 13.80 9.27
C LEU A 319 10.56 12.98 7.98
N GLY A 320 9.68 13.12 7.00
CA GLY A 320 9.75 12.43 5.71
C GLY A 320 8.96 11.13 5.74
N TYR A 321 8.30 10.83 4.61
CA TYR A 321 7.41 9.67 4.50
C TYR A 321 8.14 8.33 4.66
N THR A 322 9.37 8.23 4.17
CA THR A 322 10.21 7.03 4.32
C THR A 322 10.50 6.67 5.78
N LYS A 323 10.74 7.66 6.65
CA LYS A 323 10.94 7.41 8.08
C LYS A 323 9.67 6.92 8.76
N LEU A 324 8.51 7.49 8.39
CA LEU A 324 7.21 7.00 8.87
C LEU A 324 6.99 5.54 8.44
N LYS A 325 7.32 5.20 7.19
CA LYS A 325 7.25 3.82 6.69
C LYS A 325 8.23 2.89 7.39
N LEU A 326 9.43 3.34 7.77
CA LEU A 326 10.34 2.54 8.58
C LEU A 326 9.73 2.25 9.95
N ILE A 327 9.11 3.25 10.60
CA ILE A 327 8.42 3.05 11.88
C ILE A 327 7.26 2.05 11.72
N GLU A 328 6.49 2.15 10.63
CA GLU A 328 5.47 1.16 10.28
C GLU A 328 6.08 -0.24 10.13
N PHE A 329 7.20 -0.37 9.40
CA PHE A 329 7.90 -1.64 9.23
C PHE A 329 8.35 -2.23 10.57
N TYR A 330 8.90 -1.43 11.48
CA TYR A 330 9.25 -1.88 12.83
C TYR A 330 8.02 -2.38 13.61
N TYR A 331 6.90 -1.67 13.50
CA TYR A 331 5.65 -2.13 14.09
C TYR A 331 5.21 -3.48 13.50
N LYS A 332 5.35 -3.69 12.19
CA LYS A 332 5.07 -4.98 11.53
C LYS A 332 6.01 -6.09 11.97
N ILE A 333 7.27 -5.79 12.27
CA ILE A 333 8.22 -6.74 12.89
C ILE A 333 7.70 -7.18 14.25
N LEU A 334 7.25 -6.25 15.10
CA LEU A 334 6.68 -6.60 16.40
C LEU A 334 5.39 -7.43 16.24
N GLN A 335 4.50 -7.04 15.31
CA GLN A 335 3.26 -7.76 15.03
C GLN A 335 3.46 -9.20 14.54
N SER A 336 4.64 -9.52 13.99
CA SER A 336 4.98 -10.87 13.55
C SER A 336 4.92 -11.91 14.68
N ASN A 337 5.10 -11.48 15.94
CA ASN A 337 5.28 -12.34 17.11
C ASN A 337 6.40 -13.39 16.97
N ASN A 338 7.32 -13.22 16.01
CA ASN A 338 8.46 -14.11 15.84
C ASN A 338 9.64 -13.57 16.67
N LEU A 339 9.95 -14.23 17.80
CA LEU A 339 11.00 -13.77 18.72
C LEU A 339 12.38 -13.71 18.07
N THR A 340 12.72 -14.66 17.19
CA THR A 340 14.01 -14.68 16.48
C THR A 340 14.18 -13.41 15.64
N LEU A 341 13.17 -13.05 14.84
CA LEU A 341 13.16 -11.86 14.02
C LEU A 341 13.17 -10.58 14.87
N ILE A 342 12.37 -10.54 15.93
CA ILE A 342 12.26 -9.39 16.84
C ILE A 342 13.63 -9.12 17.50
N ASN A 343 14.31 -10.16 17.99
CA ASN A 343 15.59 -10.06 18.70
C ASN A 343 16.75 -9.53 17.84
N TYR A 344 16.59 -9.44 16.52
CA TYR A 344 17.59 -8.81 15.66
C TYR A 344 17.63 -7.28 15.77
N PHE A 345 16.59 -6.65 16.33
CA PHE A 345 16.48 -5.20 16.39
C PHE A 345 16.95 -4.66 17.74
N ASN A 346 17.70 -3.54 17.71
CA ASN A 346 18.08 -2.83 18.93
C ASN A 346 16.91 -1.99 19.46
N HIS A 347 16.00 -2.65 20.20
CA HIS A 347 14.77 -2.03 20.69
C HIS A 347 15.01 -0.80 21.58
N GLN A 348 16.08 -0.79 22.38
CA GLN A 348 16.43 0.35 23.24
C GLN A 348 16.72 1.59 22.40
N GLN A 349 17.62 1.44 21.41
CA GLN A 349 18.00 2.55 20.53
C GLN A 349 16.79 3.03 19.71
N ILE A 350 16.00 2.11 19.16
CA ILE A 350 14.81 2.46 18.36
C ILE A 350 13.83 3.27 19.19
N PHE A 351 13.57 2.84 20.42
CA PHE A 351 12.62 3.53 21.30
C PHE A 351 13.12 4.92 21.70
N GLN A 352 14.41 5.08 21.97
CA GLN A 352 15.01 6.40 22.22
C GLN A 352 14.85 7.33 21.01
N ILE A 353 15.09 6.84 19.80
CA ILE A 353 14.89 7.63 18.57
C ILE A 353 13.41 8.03 18.43
N LEU A 354 12.47 7.13 18.74
CA LEU A 354 11.05 7.45 18.73
C LEU A 354 10.70 8.57 19.73
N ILE A 355 11.20 8.49 20.96
CA ILE A 355 11.05 9.55 21.98
C ILE A 355 11.53 10.90 21.42
N ASP A 356 12.72 10.93 20.82
CA ASP A 356 13.29 12.15 20.23
C ASP A 356 12.41 12.67 19.07
N PHE A 357 11.88 11.79 18.24
CA PHE A 357 10.97 12.17 17.15
C PHE A 357 9.67 12.78 17.66
N ILE A 358 9.10 12.26 18.74
CA ILE A 358 7.85 12.79 19.32
C ILE A 358 8.05 14.23 19.80
N GLN A 359 9.21 14.54 20.38
CA GLN A 359 9.57 15.89 20.78
C GLN A 359 9.85 16.81 19.58
N ARG A 360 10.60 16.33 18.59
CA ARG A 360 11.01 17.13 17.42
C ARG A 360 9.86 17.40 16.45
N PHE A 361 8.98 16.42 16.25
CA PHE A 361 7.87 16.45 15.29
C PHE A 361 6.52 16.41 16.01
N GLU A 362 6.33 17.36 16.93
CA GLU A 362 5.21 17.41 17.88
C GLU A 362 3.81 17.43 17.24
N PHE A 363 3.69 17.80 15.96
CA PHE A 363 2.42 17.87 15.21
C PHE A 363 2.25 16.78 14.14
N ASN A 364 3.15 15.80 14.05
CA ASN A 364 3.03 14.72 13.07
C ASN A 364 2.09 13.62 13.57
N ASN A 365 0.79 13.73 13.29
CA ASN A 365 -0.24 12.80 13.79
C ASN A 365 0.07 11.31 13.52
N GLN A 366 0.64 10.98 12.36
CA GLN A 366 0.97 9.59 12.01
C GLN A 366 2.08 9.03 12.90
N LEU A 367 3.15 9.80 13.11
CA LEU A 367 4.22 9.43 14.05
C LEU A 367 3.65 9.18 15.45
N GLN A 368 2.80 10.09 15.93
CA GLN A 368 2.22 10.00 17.26
C GLN A 368 1.39 8.71 17.39
N ASN A 369 0.55 8.39 16.38
CA ASN A 369 -0.24 7.16 16.36
C ASN A 369 0.65 5.91 16.37
N TYR A 370 1.71 5.85 15.56
CA TYR A 370 2.63 4.72 15.59
C TYR A 370 3.32 4.56 16.94
N PHE A 371 3.76 5.65 17.58
CA PHE A 371 4.36 5.59 18.91
C PHE A 371 3.38 5.00 19.93
N MET A 372 2.12 5.42 19.90
CA MET A 372 1.07 4.84 20.76
C MET A 372 0.86 3.36 20.46
N GLU A 373 0.67 2.97 19.20
CA GLU A 373 0.39 1.60 18.80
C GLU A 373 1.54 0.66 19.15
N ILE A 374 2.79 1.06 18.88
CA ILE A 374 3.98 0.30 19.24
C ILE A 374 4.04 0.11 20.76
N THR A 375 3.86 1.19 21.52
CA THR A 375 3.90 1.14 22.99
C THR A 375 2.83 0.21 23.53
N LEU A 376 1.57 0.39 23.13
CA LEU A 376 0.47 -0.46 23.58
C LEU A 376 0.69 -1.92 23.19
N PHE A 377 1.11 -2.19 21.95
CA PHE A 377 1.35 -3.55 21.48
C PHE A 377 2.40 -4.27 22.31
N ILE A 378 3.51 -3.61 22.65
CA ILE A 378 4.59 -4.18 23.46
C ILE A 378 4.07 -4.54 24.87
N PHE A 379 3.34 -3.63 25.52
CA PHE A 379 2.87 -3.85 26.89
C PHE A 379 1.65 -4.77 27.00
N CYS A 380 0.83 -4.87 25.95
CA CYS A 380 -0.26 -5.84 25.89
C CYS A 380 0.20 -7.26 25.53
N ASN A 381 1.44 -7.44 25.06
CA ASN A 381 1.95 -8.71 24.59
C ASN A 381 2.96 -9.32 25.58
N GLN A 382 2.55 -10.39 26.26
CA GLN A 382 3.36 -11.08 27.28
C GLN A 382 4.68 -11.63 26.72
N ASN A 383 4.73 -11.99 25.43
CA ASN A 383 5.94 -12.51 24.81
C ASN A 383 7.05 -11.45 24.67
N LEU A 384 6.71 -10.17 24.83
CA LEU A 384 7.63 -9.04 24.68
C LEU A 384 8.08 -8.45 26.03
N GLY A 385 7.99 -9.22 27.12
CA GLY A 385 8.37 -8.78 28.46
C GLY A 385 9.79 -8.21 28.57
N PHE A 386 10.75 -8.76 27.81
CA PHE A 386 12.11 -8.22 27.78
C PHE A 386 12.17 -6.81 27.16
N ILE A 387 11.35 -6.53 26.14
CA ILE A 387 11.25 -5.20 25.52
C ILE A 387 10.54 -4.23 26.46
N GLN A 388 9.51 -4.69 27.16
CA GLN A 388 8.82 -3.89 28.18
C GLN A 388 9.82 -3.35 29.20
N GLN A 389 10.70 -4.22 29.73
CA GLN A 389 11.73 -3.81 30.68
C GLN A 389 12.70 -2.79 30.07
N ILE A 390 13.20 -3.03 28.85
CA ILE A 390 14.08 -2.09 28.13
C ILE A 390 13.44 -0.70 28.00
N ILE A 391 12.14 -0.66 27.69
CA ILE A 391 11.40 0.59 27.52
C ILE A 391 11.15 1.30 28.85
N ILE A 392 10.84 0.56 29.92
CA ILE A 392 10.72 1.11 31.28
C ILE A 392 12.06 1.71 31.70
N ASP A 393 13.17 0.99 31.49
CA ASP A 393 14.52 1.43 31.83
C ASP A 393 14.95 2.66 31.01
N SER A 394 14.36 2.86 29.83
CA SER A 394 14.51 4.06 29.00
C SER A 394 13.69 5.26 29.52
N ASN A 395 13.15 5.18 30.73
CA ASN A 395 12.39 6.21 31.43
C ASN A 395 11.12 6.67 30.69
N LEU A 396 10.37 5.72 30.12
CA LEU A 396 9.09 6.03 29.45
C LEU A 396 8.13 6.82 30.35
N LEU A 397 7.99 6.44 31.63
CA LEU A 397 7.10 7.13 32.56
C LEU A 397 7.55 8.57 32.83
N GLY A 398 8.85 8.79 33.07
CA GLY A 398 9.39 10.14 33.23
C GLY A 398 9.22 10.98 31.97
N PHE A 399 9.33 10.37 30.79
CA PHE A 399 9.07 11.04 29.52
C PHE A 399 7.59 11.46 29.36
N LEU A 400 6.64 10.56 29.64
CA LEU A 400 5.21 10.90 29.60
C LEU A 400 4.87 12.01 30.61
N TYR A 401 5.43 11.94 31.81
CA TYR A 401 5.32 12.99 32.82
C TYR A 401 5.83 14.34 32.32
N PHE A 402 7.01 14.35 31.69
CA PHE A 402 7.61 15.54 31.10
C PHE A 402 6.72 16.15 30.00
N LEU A 403 6.25 15.34 29.05
CA LEU A 403 5.45 15.82 27.93
C LEU A 403 4.14 16.48 28.38
N ASN A 404 3.48 15.90 29.39
CA ASN A 404 2.24 16.43 29.95
C ASN A 404 2.43 17.73 30.75
N LYS A 405 3.63 17.99 31.29
CA LYS A 405 3.94 19.31 31.87
C LYS A 405 4.03 20.40 30.81
N GLU A 406 4.54 20.07 29.62
CA GLU A 406 4.70 21.00 28.52
C GLU A 406 3.55 20.94 27.49
N TYR A 407 2.30 20.83 27.95
CA TYR A 407 1.17 20.58 27.06
C TYR A 407 0.78 21.79 26.18
N LEU A 408 1.17 23.00 26.56
CA LEU A 408 0.92 24.25 25.84
C LEU A 408 2.20 24.79 25.19
N LYS A 409 2.10 25.23 23.93
CA LYS A 409 3.19 25.89 23.20
C LYS A 409 2.68 27.11 22.46
N GLN A 410 3.38 28.23 22.60
CA GLN A 410 3.17 29.37 21.72
C GLN A 410 3.88 29.12 20.38
N VAL A 411 3.13 29.15 19.28
CA VAL A 411 3.65 28.84 17.94
C VAL A 411 3.57 30.08 17.06
N GLY A 412 4.73 30.57 16.63
CA GLY A 412 4.87 31.70 15.71
C GLY A 412 4.15 32.96 16.18
N SER A 413 3.31 33.55 15.33
CA SER A 413 2.59 34.80 15.63
C SER A 413 1.28 34.60 16.42
N ILE A 414 0.95 33.37 16.82
CA ILE A 414 -0.27 33.12 17.60
C ILE A 414 -0.11 33.71 19.00
N LYS A 415 -1.04 34.57 19.41
CA LYS A 415 -1.04 35.20 20.75
C LYS A 415 -1.39 34.22 21.88
N LYS A 416 -2.22 33.21 21.60
CA LYS A 416 -2.61 32.18 22.56
C LYS A 416 -1.78 30.91 22.36
N PRO A 417 -1.26 30.29 23.42
CA PRO A 417 -0.60 29.00 23.29
C PRO A 417 -1.60 27.94 22.84
N ILE A 418 -1.14 27.02 22.00
CA ILE A 418 -1.92 25.88 21.51
C ILE A 418 -1.43 24.59 22.14
N THR A 419 -2.31 23.60 22.22
CA THR A 419 -1.96 22.26 22.68
C THR A 419 -1.03 21.60 21.68
N LYS A 420 0.05 20.96 22.15
CA LYS A 420 0.93 20.18 21.29
C LYS A 420 0.23 18.93 20.75
N GLY A 421 0.55 18.52 19.52
CA GLY A 421 -0.17 17.44 18.82
C GLY A 421 -0.10 16.07 19.51
N TYR A 422 0.95 15.80 20.28
CA TYR A 422 1.11 14.55 21.03
C TYR A 422 0.19 14.40 22.26
N GLN A 423 -0.45 15.48 22.72
CA GLN A 423 -1.10 15.50 24.04
C GLN A 423 -2.19 14.43 24.22
N GLY A 424 -3.01 14.23 23.18
CA GLY A 424 -4.07 13.21 23.23
C GLY A 424 -3.53 11.79 23.43
N ILE A 425 -2.34 11.50 22.89
CA ILE A 425 -1.69 10.19 23.01
C ILE A 425 -0.99 10.03 24.35
N VAL A 426 -0.31 11.09 24.83
CA VAL A 426 0.31 11.07 26.15
C VAL A 426 -0.75 10.84 27.23
N ASN A 427 -1.92 11.49 27.13
CA ASN A 427 -3.05 11.25 28.03
C ASN A 427 -3.48 9.76 28.00
N LYS A 428 -3.72 9.19 26.81
CA LYS A 428 -4.13 7.78 26.65
C LYS A 428 -3.11 6.80 27.23
N LEU A 429 -1.82 6.98 26.91
CA LEU A 429 -0.75 6.14 27.45
C LEU A 429 -0.63 6.29 28.97
N SER A 430 -0.79 7.50 29.49
CA SER A 430 -0.73 7.76 30.93
C SER A 430 -1.80 6.98 31.69
N TYR A 431 -3.03 6.95 31.15
CA TYR A 431 -4.11 6.12 31.70
C TYR A 431 -3.82 4.64 31.64
N PHE A 432 -3.32 4.16 30.50
CA PHE A 432 -2.95 2.76 30.33
C PHE A 432 -1.91 2.32 31.38
N PHE A 433 -0.88 3.14 31.62
CA PHE A 433 0.16 2.82 32.59
C PHE A 433 -0.28 2.93 34.05
N ARG A 434 -1.35 3.67 34.37
CA ARG A 434 -1.94 3.69 35.70
C ARG A 434 -2.36 2.29 36.16
N GLU A 435 -2.85 1.47 35.24
CA GLU A 435 -3.36 0.11 35.56
C GLU A 435 -2.22 -0.93 35.65
N ILE A 436 -1.06 -0.63 35.06
CA ILE A 436 0.05 -1.58 34.89
C ILE A 436 1.18 -1.32 35.87
N ASN A 437 1.46 -0.06 36.22
CA ASN A 437 2.61 0.29 37.04
C ASN A 437 2.17 1.02 38.32
N TYR A 438 2.36 0.35 39.46
CA TYR A 438 2.11 0.90 40.79
C TYR A 438 3.37 1.61 41.30
N ASN A 439 3.52 2.88 40.93
CA ASN A 439 4.38 3.80 41.68
C ASN A 439 3.49 4.90 42.28
N ASP A 440 3.62 5.14 43.58
CA ASP A 440 2.86 6.18 44.31
C ASP A 440 3.05 7.57 43.69
N GLU A 441 4.25 7.88 43.20
CA GLU A 441 4.55 9.13 42.49
C GLU A 441 3.78 9.25 41.17
N TRP A 442 3.63 8.13 40.45
CA TRP A 442 2.88 8.07 39.19
C TRP A 442 1.37 8.16 39.43
N ASN A 443 0.87 7.50 40.49
CA ASN A 443 -0.54 7.57 40.87
C ASN A 443 -0.95 8.98 41.31
N GLN A 444 -0.14 9.64 42.14
CA GLN A 444 -0.36 11.02 42.57
C GLN A 444 -0.37 11.99 41.36
N TYR A 445 0.48 11.73 40.37
CA TYR A 445 0.51 12.48 39.12
C TYR A 445 -0.77 12.29 38.27
N ILE A 446 -1.23 11.05 38.09
CA ILE A 446 -2.44 10.73 37.31
C ILE A 446 -3.71 11.30 37.95
N GLU A 447 -3.81 11.28 39.28
CA GLU A 447 -4.95 11.87 40.01
C GLU A 447 -5.08 13.38 39.77
N ASN A 448 -3.95 14.09 39.69
CA ASN A 448 -3.93 15.50 39.33
C ASN A 448 -4.34 15.75 37.86
N HIS A 449 -3.99 14.83 36.94
CA HIS A 449 -4.32 14.92 35.51
C HIS A 449 -5.75 14.47 35.16
N GLN A 450 -6.40 13.65 36.00
CA GLN A 450 -7.80 13.24 35.80
C GLN A 450 -8.77 14.42 35.67
N LYS A 451 -8.47 15.55 36.32
CA LYS A 451 -9.28 16.77 36.21
C LYS A 451 -9.28 17.31 34.78
N ILE A 452 -8.13 17.29 34.09
CA ILE A 452 -7.98 17.79 32.72
C ILE A 452 -8.71 16.90 31.72
N PHE A 453 -8.53 15.58 31.80
CA PHE A 453 -9.19 14.63 30.91
C PHE A 453 -10.72 14.64 31.05
N ASN A 454 -11.23 14.82 32.27
CA ASN A 454 -12.67 14.96 32.49
C ASN A 454 -13.20 16.25 31.83
N ILE A 455 -12.42 17.34 31.85
CA ILE A 455 -12.77 18.59 31.17
C ILE A 455 -12.77 18.40 29.64
N GLU A 456 -11.74 17.75 29.07
CA GLU A 456 -11.65 17.47 27.62
C GLU A 456 -12.81 16.59 27.14
N ASN A 457 -13.13 15.52 27.87
CA ASN A 457 -14.27 14.66 27.54
C ASN A 457 -15.61 15.41 27.65
N ASN A 458 -15.79 16.22 28.71
CA ASN A 458 -17.01 17.02 28.86
C ASN A 458 -17.20 17.98 27.68
N TYR A 459 -16.11 18.60 27.20
CA TYR A 459 -16.12 19.46 26.02
C TYR A 459 -16.50 18.70 24.74
N LEU A 460 -15.93 17.49 24.54
CA LEU A 460 -16.26 16.58 23.43
C LEU A 460 -17.73 16.12 23.44
N TYR A 461 -18.37 16.09 24.61
CA TYR A 461 -19.81 15.82 24.76
C TYR A 461 -20.69 17.09 24.73
N GLY A 462 -20.13 18.24 24.38
CA GLY A 462 -20.88 19.50 24.24
C GLY A 462 -21.27 20.14 25.57
N ILE A 463 -20.62 19.76 26.67
CA ILE A 463 -20.80 20.37 27.99
C ILE A 463 -19.73 21.47 28.12
N PRO A 464 -20.09 22.76 28.03
CA PRO A 464 -19.12 23.83 28.20
C PRO A 464 -18.59 23.82 29.65
N PRO A 465 -17.28 24.08 29.86
CA PRO A 465 -16.74 24.20 31.20
C PRO A 465 -17.42 25.37 31.91
N GLY A 466 -17.83 25.16 33.17
CA GLY A 466 -18.35 26.26 34.00
C GLY A 466 -17.24 27.27 34.31
N GLN A 467 -17.57 28.55 34.48
CA GLN A 467 -16.61 29.63 34.76
C GLN A 467 -15.71 29.39 36.00
N GLU A 468 -16.12 28.51 36.93
CA GLU A 468 -15.29 28.09 38.07
C GLU A 468 -14.20 27.07 37.69
N GLN A 469 -14.34 26.34 36.57
CA GLN A 469 -13.37 25.34 36.10
C GLN A 469 -12.22 25.97 35.32
N GLU A 470 -12.45 27.09 34.63
CA GLU A 470 -11.39 27.89 33.98
C GLU A 470 -10.45 28.50 35.03
N ASN A 471 -10.98 29.02 36.14
CA ASN A 471 -10.18 29.54 37.26
C ASN A 471 -9.42 28.44 38.04
N GLN A 472 -9.88 27.19 38.00
CA GLN A 472 -9.15 26.05 38.57
C GLN A 472 -8.03 25.55 37.65
N GLN A 473 -8.21 25.64 36.31
CA GLN A 473 -7.13 25.37 35.36
C GLN A 473 -5.96 26.34 35.57
N GLU A 474 -6.20 27.63 35.78
CA GLU A 474 -5.13 28.59 36.07
C GLU A 474 -4.44 28.34 37.42
N ASN A 475 -5.17 27.87 38.44
CA ASN A 475 -4.61 27.62 39.78
C ASN A 475 -3.86 26.29 39.93
N ILE A 476 -4.16 25.28 39.10
CA ILE A 476 -3.38 24.03 39.03
C ILE A 476 -2.00 24.28 38.36
N MET A 477 -1.85 25.41 37.64
CA MET A 477 -0.71 25.68 36.74
C MET A 477 0.34 26.67 37.26
N LYS A 478 0.18 27.26 38.45
CA LYS A 478 1.24 28.11 39.03
C LYS A 478 2.24 27.23 39.81
N PRO A 479 3.56 27.29 39.50
CA PRO A 479 4.56 26.75 40.42
C PRO A 479 4.45 27.53 41.73
N GLN A 480 4.57 26.85 42.88
CA GLN A 480 4.78 27.53 44.17
C GLN A 480 6.06 28.36 44.06
N GLN A 481 5.94 29.66 43.81
CA GLN A 481 7.02 30.63 43.89
C GLN A 481 7.00 31.22 45.30
N GLU A 482 8.10 31.05 46.03
CA GLU A 482 8.36 31.78 47.27
C GLU A 482 8.36 33.28 47.00
N GLU A 483 7.51 34.01 47.72
CA GLU A 483 7.39 35.46 47.64
C GLU A 483 8.72 36.13 48.05
N LYS A 484 9.32 36.85 47.10
CA LYS A 484 10.11 38.05 47.41
C LYS A 484 9.51 39.24 46.68
N GLN A 485 9.05 40.19 47.48
CA GLN A 485 8.58 41.51 47.07
C GLN A 485 9.74 42.33 46.50
N GLU A 486 9.52 42.98 45.36
CA GLU A 486 10.14 44.28 45.05
C GLU A 486 9.32 45.02 43.98
N GLU A 487 9.22 46.33 44.18
CA GLU A 487 8.29 47.29 43.58
C GLU A 487 8.79 47.89 42.24
N SER A 488 7.90 47.93 41.22
CA SER A 488 7.65 49.00 40.20
C SER A 488 8.79 49.58 39.32
N PRO A 489 8.55 50.36 38.23
CA PRO A 489 7.30 50.69 37.51
C PRO A 489 7.34 50.53 35.96
N GLU A 490 6.16 50.76 35.38
CA GLU A 490 5.73 50.82 33.97
C GLU A 490 6.54 51.71 33.02
N ILE A 491 6.62 51.32 31.74
CA ILE A 491 6.67 52.24 30.59
C ILE A 491 5.83 51.65 29.44
N GLU A 492 4.77 52.38 29.06
CA GLU A 492 3.96 52.19 27.86
C GLU A 492 4.74 52.58 26.58
N MET A 493 4.53 51.86 25.49
CA MET A 493 4.62 52.45 24.14
C MET A 493 3.75 51.66 23.15
N GLU A 494 2.65 52.30 22.73
CA GLU A 494 1.78 51.89 21.64
C GLU A 494 2.48 52.03 20.29
N THR A 495 2.31 51.04 19.41
CA THR A 495 2.33 51.27 17.96
C THR A 495 1.25 50.43 17.28
N ASN A 496 0.22 51.13 16.80
CA ASN A 496 -0.85 50.62 15.94
C ASN A 496 -0.32 50.38 14.51
N LEU A 497 -0.54 49.18 13.96
CA LEU A 497 -0.57 48.99 12.50
C LEU A 497 -1.73 48.06 12.12
N HIS A 498 -2.70 48.64 11.40
CA HIS A 498 -3.90 47.98 10.92
C HIS A 498 -3.63 47.39 9.52
N ILE A 499 -3.72 46.06 9.38
CA ILE A 499 -3.79 45.39 8.07
C ILE A 499 -5.16 44.73 7.99
N GLN A 500 -6.02 45.24 7.09
CA GLN A 500 -7.30 44.63 6.74
C GLN A 500 -7.07 43.47 5.76
N LEU A 501 -7.31 42.24 6.19
CA LEU A 501 -7.42 41.07 5.31
C LEU A 501 -8.90 40.72 5.06
N ASN A 502 -9.17 40.35 3.82
CA ASN A 502 -10.49 40.20 3.22
C ASN A 502 -11.22 38.98 3.78
N LYS A 503 -12.35 39.20 4.49
CA LYS A 503 -13.07 38.20 5.31
C LYS A 503 -13.64 37.02 4.53
N ASP A 504 -13.76 37.13 3.21
CA ASP A 504 -14.40 36.10 2.38
C ASP A 504 -13.43 35.00 1.92
N GLN A 505 -12.12 35.28 1.86
CA GLN A 505 -11.10 34.26 1.55
C GLN A 505 -10.81 33.33 2.75
N VAL A 506 -10.94 33.87 3.98
CA VAL A 506 -10.75 33.08 5.21
C VAL A 506 -11.90 32.08 5.42
N LYS A 507 -13.14 32.44 5.02
CA LYS A 507 -14.29 31.54 5.15
C LYS A 507 -14.23 30.34 4.19
N GLN A 508 -13.72 30.52 2.97
CA GLN A 508 -13.59 29.40 2.02
C GLN A 508 -12.47 28.43 2.41
N ALA A 509 -11.39 28.92 3.03
CA ALA A 509 -10.30 28.06 3.54
C ALA A 509 -10.72 27.22 4.75
N VAL A 510 -11.61 27.75 5.62
CA VAL A 510 -12.11 27.03 6.80
C VAL A 510 -13.06 25.89 6.41
N VAL A 511 -13.94 26.10 5.41
CA VAL A 511 -14.87 25.05 4.94
C VAL A 511 -14.13 23.91 4.23
N PHE A 512 -13.02 24.19 3.54
CA PHE A 512 -12.20 23.15 2.90
C PHE A 512 -11.39 22.33 3.92
N ALA A 513 -10.98 22.93 5.04
CA ALA A 513 -10.27 22.24 6.12
C ALA A 513 -11.20 21.35 6.97
N GLU A 514 -12.45 21.77 7.20
CA GLU A 514 -13.44 20.98 7.94
C GLU A 514 -13.86 19.69 7.22
N ASN A 515 -13.96 19.73 5.88
CA ASN A 515 -14.33 18.55 5.08
C ASN A 515 -13.20 17.50 5.01
N ASN A 516 -11.92 17.92 5.00
CA ASN A 516 -10.79 17.00 5.01
C ASN A 516 -10.54 16.33 6.38
N PHE A 517 -11.03 16.92 7.47
CA PHE A 517 -10.87 16.40 8.83
C PHE A 517 -11.85 15.26 9.16
N GLN A 518 -13.04 15.25 8.54
CA GLN A 518 -14.08 14.23 8.79
C GLN A 518 -13.80 12.89 8.09
N ASP A 519 -13.11 12.90 6.94
CA ASP A 519 -12.82 11.67 6.20
C ASP A 519 -11.62 10.88 6.76
N GLN A 520 -10.70 11.54 7.47
CA GLN A 520 -9.53 10.88 8.09
C GLN A 520 -9.79 10.32 9.49
N SER A 521 -10.77 10.85 10.23
CA SER A 521 -11.10 10.37 11.59
C SER A 521 -11.84 9.02 11.59
N ASN A 522 -12.67 8.77 10.56
CA ASN A 522 -13.50 7.56 10.49
C ASN A 522 -12.69 6.27 10.21
N PHE A 523 -11.52 6.35 9.56
CA PHE A 523 -10.76 5.16 9.19
C PHE A 523 -9.95 4.58 10.37
N GLY A 524 -9.42 5.44 11.25
CA GLY A 524 -8.71 5.03 12.46
C GLY A 524 -9.63 4.44 13.54
N GLU A 525 -10.85 4.97 13.68
CA GLU A 525 -11.84 4.45 14.62
C GLU A 525 -12.35 3.07 14.21
N VAL A 526 -12.71 2.87 12.93
CA VAL A 526 -13.24 1.59 12.43
C VAL A 526 -12.21 0.45 12.52
N LEU A 527 -10.92 0.74 12.28
CA LEU A 527 -9.86 -0.28 12.34
C LEU A 527 -9.49 -0.63 13.79
N GLY A 528 -9.47 0.36 14.70
CA GLY A 528 -9.30 0.13 16.13
C GLY A 528 -10.40 -0.74 16.72
N GLU A 529 -11.66 -0.51 16.34
CA GLU A 529 -12.81 -1.34 16.75
C GLU A 529 -12.71 -2.78 16.23
N GLN A 530 -12.26 -2.98 15.00
CA GLN A 530 -12.10 -4.32 14.41
C GLN A 530 -11.00 -5.14 15.10
N ILE A 531 -9.87 -4.49 15.44
CA ILE A 531 -8.76 -5.13 16.18
C ILE A 531 -9.22 -5.50 17.59
N LEU A 532 -9.90 -4.60 18.30
CA LEU A 532 -10.45 -4.85 19.63
C LEU A 532 -11.49 -5.99 19.62
N HIS A 533 -12.35 -6.04 18.59
CA HIS A 533 -13.34 -7.11 18.44
C HIS A 533 -12.71 -8.48 18.15
N GLN A 534 -11.64 -8.54 17.36
CA GLN A 534 -10.90 -9.78 17.11
C GLN A 534 -10.14 -10.28 18.36
N ILE A 535 -9.57 -9.36 19.15
CA ILE A 535 -8.90 -9.67 20.42
C ILE A 535 -9.91 -10.21 21.45
N ALA A 536 -11.06 -9.56 21.61
CA ALA A 536 -12.13 -10.03 22.50
C ALA A 536 -12.68 -11.41 22.10
N LYS A 537 -12.77 -11.70 20.79
CA LYS A 537 -13.19 -13.00 20.27
C LYS A 537 -12.16 -14.11 20.55
N LYS A 538 -10.85 -13.80 20.46
CA LYS A 538 -9.76 -14.74 20.82
C LYS A 538 -9.70 -15.00 22.33
N GLN A 539 -9.86 -13.97 23.16
CA GLN A 539 -9.88 -14.11 24.62
C GLN A 539 -11.08 -14.95 25.11
N LYS A 540 -12.28 -14.77 24.53
CA LYS A 540 -13.44 -15.63 24.82
C LYS A 540 -13.23 -17.11 24.46
N MET A 541 -12.39 -17.40 23.46
CA MET A 541 -12.04 -18.78 23.09
C MET A 541 -10.92 -19.39 23.96
N GLN A 542 -10.11 -18.57 24.62
CA GLN A 542 -9.06 -19.03 25.55
C GLN A 542 -9.59 -19.24 26.97
N ILE A 543 -10.54 -18.42 27.43
CA ILE A 543 -11.18 -18.54 28.74
C ILE A 543 -12.00 -19.84 28.87
N SER A 544 -12.41 -20.46 27.76
CA SER A 544 -13.11 -21.76 27.77
C SER A 544 -12.18 -22.99 27.88
N LYS A 545 -10.85 -22.82 27.97
CA LYS A 545 -9.89 -23.95 27.91
C LYS A 545 -8.88 -24.07 29.05
N SER A 546 -8.77 -23.13 29.99
CA SER A 546 -7.79 -23.25 31.09
C SER A 546 -8.38 -22.88 32.44
N GLY A 547 -8.57 -23.89 33.29
CA GLY A 547 -8.84 -23.70 34.71
C GLY A 547 -7.58 -23.30 35.47
N SER A 548 -7.77 -22.36 36.40
CA SER A 548 -6.91 -21.95 37.53
C SER A 548 -5.54 -21.32 37.23
N PHE A 549 -5.47 -19.98 37.31
CA PHE A 549 -4.97 -19.26 38.49
C PHE A 549 -5.47 -17.80 38.47
N ASP A 550 -5.82 -17.28 39.64
CA ASP A 550 -6.69 -16.12 39.86
C ASP A 550 -5.92 -14.79 39.83
N ILE A 551 -6.19 -13.94 38.84
CA ILE A 551 -6.09 -12.47 38.98
C ILE A 551 -7.45 -11.92 38.54
N ASN A 552 -8.26 -11.55 39.53
CA ASN A 552 -9.46 -10.75 39.33
C ASN A 552 -9.02 -9.35 38.85
N THR A 553 -9.36 -8.98 37.63
CA THR A 553 -10.32 -7.88 37.39
C THR A 553 -10.72 -7.78 35.92
N LYS A 554 -12.03 -7.65 35.74
CA LYS A 554 -12.76 -7.51 34.49
C LYS A 554 -12.41 -6.21 33.78
N PHE A 555 -12.01 -6.30 32.52
CA PHE A 555 -12.15 -5.20 31.58
C PHE A 555 -12.96 -5.69 30.37
N ASP A 556 -14.23 -5.27 30.31
CA ASP A 556 -15.11 -5.50 29.17
C ASP A 556 -15.36 -4.14 28.50
N PHE A 557 -14.66 -3.87 27.40
CA PHE A 557 -14.76 -2.64 26.62
C PHE A 557 -16.14 -2.46 25.92
N SER A 558 -17.02 -3.47 25.94
CA SER A 558 -18.24 -3.46 25.11
C SER A 558 -19.37 -2.52 25.56
N THR A 559 -19.28 -1.90 26.76
CA THR A 559 -20.44 -1.22 27.37
C THR A 559 -20.34 0.30 27.55
N ARG A 560 -19.23 0.97 27.18
CA ARG A 560 -19.10 2.43 27.38
C ARG A 560 -18.90 3.30 26.13
N PHE A 561 -18.85 2.73 24.93
CA PHE A 561 -18.71 3.50 23.68
C PHE A 561 -19.90 3.37 22.70
N TRP A 562 -21.11 3.13 23.21
CA TRP A 562 -22.32 3.24 22.38
C TRP A 562 -22.87 4.67 22.42
N ARG A 563 -22.53 5.49 21.41
CA ARG A 563 -23.38 6.64 21.06
C ARG A 563 -24.70 6.10 20.53
N ARG A 564 -25.82 6.51 21.15
CA ARG A 564 -27.16 6.42 20.57
C ARG A 564 -27.20 7.28 19.30
N SER A 565 -26.99 6.69 18.13
CA SER A 565 -27.48 7.26 16.88
C SER A 565 -28.96 6.92 16.75
N SER A 566 -29.79 7.95 16.71
CA SER A 566 -31.22 7.88 16.44
C SER A 566 -31.51 7.25 15.07
N PHE A 567 -32.09 6.04 15.08
CA PHE A 567 -32.89 5.52 13.96
C PHE A 567 -34.18 4.90 14.51
N GLN A 568 -35.11 5.78 14.91
CA GLN A 568 -36.53 5.48 14.84
C GLN A 568 -37.01 5.88 13.44
N LYS A 569 -36.98 4.94 12.51
CA LYS A 569 -37.93 4.77 11.39
C LYS A 569 -37.52 3.52 10.63
N ASP A 570 -38.52 2.84 10.07
CA ASP A 570 -38.44 1.63 9.25
C ASP A 570 -38.53 0.30 9.99
N LYS A 571 -39.62 0.20 10.75
CA LYS A 571 -40.23 -1.06 11.20
C LYS A 571 -41.36 -1.48 10.25
N TYR A 572 -41.14 -1.50 8.94
CA TYR A 572 -42.00 -2.14 7.95
C TYR A 572 -41.11 -2.66 6.81
N HIS A 573 -41.27 -3.93 6.43
CA HIS A 573 -40.50 -4.68 5.40
C HIS A 573 -39.36 -5.60 5.88
N MET A 574 -39.62 -6.46 6.88
CA MET A 574 -38.99 -7.79 6.92
C MET A 574 -40.01 -8.84 7.36
N LYS A 575 -40.85 -9.24 6.41
CA LYS A 575 -41.68 -10.44 6.50
C LYS A 575 -41.91 -11.00 5.11
N ARG A 576 -40.83 -11.50 4.48
CA ARG A 576 -40.85 -12.43 3.34
C ARG A 576 -39.42 -12.73 2.91
N ARG A 577 -38.96 -13.95 3.19
CA ARG A 577 -37.90 -14.75 2.54
C ARG A 577 -37.08 -15.54 3.57
N SER A 578 -37.78 -16.44 4.25
CA SER A 578 -37.20 -17.57 4.96
C SER A 578 -38.07 -18.78 4.62
N LEU A 579 -37.87 -19.33 3.42
CA LEU A 579 -38.49 -20.57 2.91
C LEU A 579 -37.91 -20.82 1.51
N SER A 580 -36.66 -21.28 1.43
CA SER A 580 -36.06 -21.93 0.24
C SER A 580 -34.57 -22.27 0.45
N GLN A 581 -34.17 -22.80 1.61
CA GLN A 581 -32.86 -23.45 1.77
C GLN A 581 -32.97 -24.64 2.72
N GLU A 582 -33.84 -25.58 2.37
CA GLU A 582 -33.78 -26.95 2.88
C GLU A 582 -34.21 -27.87 1.73
N LYS A 583 -33.23 -28.28 0.91
CA LYS A 583 -33.26 -29.54 0.16
C LYS A 583 -31.90 -29.75 -0.52
N VAL A 584 -31.42 -30.98 -0.36
CA VAL A 584 -30.31 -31.63 -1.06
C VAL A 584 -28.90 -31.36 -0.51
N LYS A 585 -28.61 -32.00 0.63
CA LYS A 585 -27.37 -32.76 0.82
C LYS A 585 -27.60 -34.20 0.31
N GLN A 586 -26.50 -34.84 -0.10
CA GLN A 586 -26.28 -36.26 -0.41
C GLN A 586 -26.48 -36.69 -1.87
N VAL A 587 -25.36 -36.77 -2.62
CA VAL A 587 -24.87 -38.03 -3.21
C VAL A 587 -23.33 -38.05 -3.17
N GLU A 588 -22.80 -39.14 -2.61
CA GLU A 588 -21.45 -39.76 -2.55
C GLU A 588 -20.40 -39.34 -3.62
N GLN A 589 -19.13 -39.06 -3.28
CA GLN A 589 -18.01 -39.90 -2.83
C GLN A 589 -17.39 -40.88 -3.88
N VAL A 590 -16.05 -40.84 -3.91
CA VAL A 590 -15.04 -41.79 -4.43
C VAL A 590 -14.48 -41.54 -5.84
N GLU A 591 -13.24 -41.05 -5.91
CA GLU A 591 -12.11 -41.75 -6.58
C GLU A 591 -10.76 -41.14 -6.16
N GLU A 592 -10.00 -41.92 -5.38
CA GLU A 592 -8.56 -41.75 -5.14
C GLU A 592 -7.78 -42.38 -6.30
N ILE A 593 -6.84 -41.65 -6.92
CA ILE A 593 -5.63 -42.25 -7.52
C ILE A 593 -4.40 -41.37 -7.22
N LYS A 594 -3.39 -42.02 -6.65
CA LYS A 594 -2.04 -41.57 -6.30
C LYS A 594 -1.18 -41.27 -7.55
N PHE A 595 -0.28 -40.28 -7.52
CA PHE A 595 1.06 -40.39 -8.14
C PHE A 595 2.08 -39.37 -7.54
N THR A 596 3.02 -39.96 -6.80
CA THR A 596 4.45 -39.67 -6.50
C THR A 596 5.10 -38.28 -6.41
N GLN A 597 5.92 -38.22 -5.35
CA GLN A 597 7.06 -37.36 -5.00
C GLN A 597 8.15 -37.16 -6.07
N SER A 598 8.78 -35.98 -6.04
CA SER A 598 10.22 -35.63 -6.06
C SER A 598 10.33 -34.18 -6.59
N VAL A 599 11.00 -33.23 -5.93
CA VAL A 599 12.46 -33.06 -5.86
C VAL A 599 12.80 -32.20 -4.64
N ILE A 600 13.68 -32.71 -3.79
CA ILE A 600 14.36 -31.98 -2.71
C ILE A 600 15.78 -31.71 -3.21
N PHE A 601 16.23 -30.45 -3.21
CA PHE A 601 17.66 -30.14 -3.28
C PHE A 601 18.09 -29.41 -2.02
N GLN A 602 18.81 -30.13 -1.16
CA GLN A 602 19.71 -29.55 -0.17
C GLN A 602 20.97 -29.08 -0.91
N ARG A 603 21.34 -27.80 -0.76
CA ARG A 603 22.70 -27.34 -1.04
C ARG A 603 23.58 -27.75 0.14
N GLN A 604 24.59 -28.58 -0.11
CA GLN A 604 25.75 -28.69 0.75
C GLN A 604 26.87 -27.83 0.18
N ASP A 605 27.40 -26.96 1.03
CA ASP A 605 28.67 -26.29 0.84
C ASP A 605 29.79 -27.32 0.73
N GLN A 606 30.66 -27.18 -0.27
CA GLN A 606 31.99 -27.79 -0.26
C GLN A 606 33.05 -26.73 -0.53
N THR A 607 33.83 -26.51 0.52
CA THR A 607 35.10 -25.80 0.56
C THR A 607 36.20 -26.58 -0.16
N ASP A 608 37.18 -25.81 -0.61
CA ASP A 608 38.44 -26.17 -1.27
C ASP A 608 39.13 -27.46 -0.81
N ILE A 609 39.59 -28.26 -1.79
CA ILE A 609 40.87 -28.97 -1.71
C ILE A 609 41.58 -28.89 -3.06
N THR A 610 42.73 -28.23 -3.03
CA THR A 610 43.81 -28.26 -4.02
C THR A 610 44.42 -29.66 -4.12
N GLN A 611 44.72 -30.14 -5.34
CA GLN A 611 45.97 -30.88 -5.62
C GLN A 611 46.23 -31.06 -7.12
N ASN A 612 47.51 -30.86 -7.45
CA ASN A 612 48.22 -31.08 -8.71
C ASN A 612 47.89 -32.41 -9.41
N ILE A 613 48.09 -32.46 -10.73
CA ILE A 613 49.14 -33.28 -11.38
C ILE A 613 49.13 -33.04 -12.91
N ASP A 614 50.34 -32.96 -13.45
CA ASP A 614 50.75 -32.79 -14.84
C ASP A 614 50.14 -33.78 -15.85
N ASN A 615 49.84 -33.27 -17.05
CA ASN A 615 50.42 -33.68 -18.34
C ASN A 615 49.88 -32.82 -19.50
#